data_AF-A0A1I8B4L0-F1
#
_entry.id   AF-A0A1I8B4L0-F1
#
_cell.length_a   1.000
_cell.length_b   1.000
_cell.length_c   1.000
_cell.angle_alpha   90.00
_cell.angle_beta   90.00
_cell.angle_gamma   90.00
#
_symmetry.space_group_name_H-M   'P 1'
#
loop_
_entity.id
_entity.type
_entity.pdbx_description
1 polymer ?
#
loop_
_entity_poly.entity_id
_entity_poly.type
_entity_poly.pdbx_seq_one_letter_code
_entity_poly.pdbx_strand_id
1 'polypeptide(L)'
;MIMEQTNQFYEGLYLNNKTKFLCNGSSIGITNQICYQKFSWKDGDIFGCGLVFPPRNNLNSTLSPYVFFTKNGNKIGAEILIDYVGNISPIIGLLSCSVETNFGNDLDGKPFCYDI
;
A
#
# COMPACT_ATOMS: atom_id res chain seq x y z
N MET A 1 -30.34 18.10 2.89
CA MET A 1 -30.02 16.75 2.37
C MET A 1 -28.55 16.51 2.66
N ILE A 2 -28.27 15.77 3.72
CA ILE A 2 -26.89 15.51 4.17
C ILE A 2 -26.43 14.28 3.38
N MET A 3 -25.50 14.45 2.45
CA MET A 3 -24.81 13.32 1.82
C MET A 3 -23.53 13.08 2.61
N GLU A 4 -23.52 12.02 3.42
CA GLU A 4 -22.27 11.42 3.94
C GLU A 4 -21.45 10.95 2.73
N GLN A 5 -20.42 11.71 2.38
CA GLN A 5 -19.48 11.29 1.34
C GLN A 5 -18.55 10.23 1.94
N THR A 6 -18.67 9.00 1.44
CA THR A 6 -17.70 7.94 1.74
C THR A 6 -16.44 8.20 0.93
N ASN A 7 -15.41 8.76 1.57
CA ASN A 7 -14.09 8.96 0.96
C ASN A 7 -13.42 7.61 0.69
N GLN A 8 -13.63 7.02 -0.48
CA GLN A 8 -12.93 5.79 -0.86
C GLN A 8 -11.64 6.12 -1.62
N PHE A 9 -10.54 5.54 -1.14
CA PHE A 9 -9.20 5.62 -1.69
C PHE A 9 -8.57 4.23 -1.61
N TYR A 10 -7.68 3.91 -2.55
CA TYR A 10 -6.84 2.71 -2.51
C TYR A 10 -5.38 3.03 -2.88
N GLU A 11 -4.42 2.56 -2.08
CA GLU A 11 -2.97 2.56 -2.40
C GLU A 11 -2.47 1.12 -2.39
N GLY A 12 -1.65 0.74 -3.36
CA GLY A 12 -1.18 -0.62 -3.46
C GLY A 12 -0.16 -0.88 -4.56
N LEU A 13 0.09 -2.16 -4.79
CA LEU A 13 0.93 -2.65 -5.87
C LEU A 13 0.10 -3.54 -6.78
N TYR A 14 0.33 -3.43 -8.09
CA TYR A 14 -0.24 -4.34 -9.08
C TYR A 14 0.75 -5.46 -9.38
N LEU A 15 0.33 -6.71 -9.15
CA LEU A 15 1.17 -7.89 -9.34
C LEU A 15 0.36 -9.03 -9.94
N ASN A 16 0.75 -9.58 -11.09
CA ASN A 16 0.17 -10.81 -11.65
C ASN A 16 -1.36 -10.81 -11.73
N ASN A 17 -1.96 -9.72 -12.23
CA ASN A 17 -3.41 -9.51 -12.29
C ASN A 17 -4.13 -9.52 -10.93
N LYS A 18 -3.38 -9.45 -9.82
CA LYS A 18 -3.88 -9.32 -8.45
C LYS A 18 -3.37 -8.00 -7.88
N THR A 19 -4.30 -7.13 -7.53
CA THR A 19 -3.95 -5.91 -6.80
C THR A 19 -3.84 -6.24 -5.32
N LYS A 20 -2.80 -5.76 -4.66
CA LYS A 20 -2.67 -5.80 -3.19
C LYS A 20 -2.75 -4.38 -2.69
N PHE A 21 -3.81 -4.03 -1.96
CA PHE A 21 -4.08 -2.63 -1.60
C PHE A 21 -4.55 -2.44 -0.16
N LEU A 22 -4.28 -1.23 0.33
CA LEU A 22 -4.89 -0.60 1.49
C LEU A 22 -6.17 0.12 1.04
N CYS A 23 -7.27 0.03 1.80
CA CYS A 23 -8.51 0.75 1.45
C CYS A 23 -9.24 1.37 2.65
N ASN A 24 -10.02 2.44 2.38
CA ASN A 24 -10.92 3.06 3.36
C ASN A 24 -12.38 2.55 3.26
N GLY A 25 -12.77 1.99 2.11
CA GLY A 25 -14.16 1.68 1.78
C GLY A 25 -14.51 0.19 1.87
N SER A 26 -15.81 -0.11 1.84
CA SER A 26 -16.29 -1.44 1.45
C SER A 26 -15.97 -1.64 -0.02
N SER A 27 -15.26 -2.71 -0.37
CA SER A 27 -14.84 -3.03 -1.73
C SER A 27 -16.05 -3.23 -2.66
N ILE A 28 -16.58 -2.16 -3.24
CA ILE A 28 -17.65 -2.26 -4.24
C ILE A 28 -17.00 -2.76 -5.54
N GLY A 29 -17.27 -4.03 -5.88
CA GLY A 29 -17.04 -4.57 -7.22
C GLY A 29 -15.73 -5.32 -7.49
N ILE A 30 -14.92 -5.64 -6.48
CA ILE A 30 -13.61 -6.26 -6.70
C ILE A 30 -13.66 -7.75 -6.35
N THR A 31 -13.59 -8.59 -7.37
CA THR A 31 -13.82 -10.04 -7.32
C THR A 31 -12.75 -10.80 -6.52
N ASN A 32 -13.11 -12.01 -6.08
CA ASN A 32 -12.52 -12.97 -5.12
C ASN A 32 -10.99 -13.26 -5.11
N GLN A 33 -10.11 -12.40 -5.62
CA GLN A 33 -8.67 -12.70 -5.72
C GLN A 33 -7.72 -11.59 -5.28
N ILE A 34 -8.18 -10.74 -4.36
CA ILE A 34 -7.43 -9.58 -3.88
C ILE A 34 -7.20 -9.71 -2.37
N CYS A 35 -5.93 -9.68 -1.97
CA CYS A 35 -5.53 -9.48 -0.57
C CYS A 35 -5.59 -7.97 -0.29
N TYR A 36 -6.65 -7.52 0.37
CA TYR A 36 -6.78 -6.13 0.80
C TYR A 36 -6.85 -6.02 2.31
N GLN A 37 -6.42 -4.87 2.82
CA GLN A 37 -6.50 -4.56 4.23
C GLN A 37 -7.22 -3.23 4.42
N LYS A 38 -8.28 -3.26 5.22
CA LYS A 38 -9.12 -2.10 5.47
C LYS A 38 -8.61 -1.34 6.68
N PHE A 39 -8.45 -0.03 6.53
CA PHE A 39 -8.12 0.88 7.63
C PHE A 39 -9.04 2.09 7.57
N SER A 40 -9.20 2.80 8.67
CA SER A 40 -9.92 4.08 8.69
C SER A 40 -8.99 5.23 8.32
N TRP A 41 -9.45 6.13 7.47
CA TRP A 41 -8.65 7.25 6.96
C TRP A 41 -9.24 8.55 7.45
N LYS A 42 -8.38 9.49 7.79
CA LYS A 42 -8.73 10.88 8.08
C LYS A 42 -7.80 11.82 7.32
N ASP A 43 -8.27 13.04 7.10
CA ASP A 43 -7.46 14.07 6.48
C ASP A 43 -6.15 14.28 7.25
N GLY A 44 -5.05 14.37 6.51
CA GLY A 44 -3.70 14.48 7.06
C GLY A 44 -3.05 13.16 7.47
N ASP A 45 -3.73 12.01 7.37
CA ASP A 45 -3.05 10.72 7.50
C ASP A 45 -2.00 10.55 6.39
N ILE A 46 -0.80 10.11 6.75
CA ILE A 46 0.28 9.78 5.83
C ILE A 46 0.36 8.26 5.72
N PHE A 47 0.18 7.74 4.51
CA PHE A 47 0.34 6.32 4.23
C PHE A 47 1.66 6.09 3.48
N GLY A 48 2.23 4.91 3.70
CA GLY A 48 3.40 4.45 2.97
C GLY A 48 3.28 2.98 2.59
N CYS A 49 3.82 2.62 1.44
CA CYS A 49 3.87 1.27 0.91
C CYS A 49 5.33 0.85 0.73
N GLY A 50 5.74 -0.25 1.38
CA GLY A 50 7.10 -0.77 1.30
C GLY A 50 7.15 -2.17 0.69
N LEU A 51 8.15 -2.42 -0.14
CA LEU A 51 8.45 -3.72 -0.73
C LEU A 51 9.80 -4.23 -0.21
N VAL A 52 9.80 -5.38 0.43
CA VAL A 52 11.02 -5.99 1.00
C VAL A 52 11.44 -7.20 0.18
N PHE A 53 12.71 -7.21 -0.22
CA PHE A 53 13.38 -8.38 -0.77
C PHE A 53 14.30 -8.98 0.31
N PRO A 54 13.98 -10.16 0.86
CA PRO A 54 14.83 -10.83 1.83
C PRO A 54 16.24 -11.09 1.29
N PRO A 55 17.27 -11.08 2.15
CA PRO A 55 18.63 -11.43 1.74
C PRO A 55 18.69 -12.84 1.13
N ARG A 56 19.34 -12.98 -0.03
CA ARG A 56 19.46 -14.26 -0.77
C ARG A 56 20.65 -15.13 -0.29
N ASN A 57 21.17 -14.84 0.90
CA ASN A 57 22.51 -15.24 1.33
C ASN A 57 22.65 -16.76 1.57
N ASN A 58 21.53 -17.48 1.61
CA ASN A 58 21.50 -18.94 1.74
C ASN A 58 20.67 -19.52 0.59
N LEU A 59 21.23 -20.51 -0.10
CA LEU A 59 20.57 -21.26 -1.18
C LEU A 59 19.27 -21.96 -0.74
N ASN A 60 19.01 -22.03 0.57
CA ASN A 60 17.81 -22.60 1.20
C ASN A 60 16.83 -21.53 1.74
N SER A 61 17.06 -20.24 1.46
CA SER A 61 16.14 -19.18 1.90
C SER A 61 14.83 -19.26 1.12
N THR A 62 13.78 -19.76 1.77
CA THR A 62 12.40 -19.83 1.24
C THR A 62 11.61 -18.55 1.48
N LEU A 63 12.26 -17.48 1.96
CA LEU A 63 11.59 -16.23 2.29
C LEU A 63 11.16 -15.52 1.00
N SER A 64 9.84 -15.49 0.78
CA SER A 64 9.24 -14.71 -0.30
C SER A 64 9.39 -13.21 -0.03
N PRO A 65 9.63 -12.39 -1.07
CA PRO A 65 9.47 -10.95 -0.93
C PRO A 65 8.06 -10.62 -0.45
N TYR A 66 7.90 -9.47 0.19
CA TYR A 66 6.62 -9.10 0.77
C TYR A 66 6.39 -7.60 0.77
N VAL A 67 5.11 -7.24 0.86
CA VAL A 67 4.65 -5.86 0.91
C VAL A 67 4.17 -5.56 2.32
N PHE A 68 4.52 -4.40 2.84
CA PHE A 68 3.98 -3.89 4.09
C PHE A 68 3.45 -2.47 3.89
N PHE A 69 2.52 -2.07 4.76
CA PHE A 69 1.97 -0.73 4.74
C PHE A 69 2.28 -0.02 6.06
N THR A 70 2.31 1.30 5.99
CA THR A 70 2.47 2.16 7.16
C THR A 70 1.39 3.22 7.18
N LYS A 71 1.05 3.67 8.39
CA LYS A 71 0.20 4.82 8.63
C LYS A 71 0.85 5.68 9.70
N ASN A 72 1.06 6.96 9.38
CA ASN A 72 1.69 7.94 10.25
C ASN A 72 3.00 7.39 10.88
N GLY A 73 3.86 6.82 10.02
CA GLY A 73 5.17 6.31 10.41
C GLY A 73 5.17 4.95 11.14
N ASN A 74 4.02 4.31 11.30
CA ASN A 74 3.92 3.02 11.99
C ASN A 74 3.44 1.92 11.02
N LYS A 75 4.06 0.73 11.07
CA LYS A 75 3.59 -0.44 10.32
C LYS A 75 2.16 -0.80 10.72
N ILE A 76 1.33 -1.12 9.72
CA ILE A 76 -0.07 -1.53 9.92
C ILE A 76 -0.38 -2.79 9.12
N GLY A 77 -1.29 -3.60 9.67
CA GLY A 77 -1.76 -4.80 9.01
C GLY A 77 -0.74 -5.93 8.97
N ALA A 78 -1.09 -6.98 8.24
CA ALA A 78 -0.21 -8.11 7.96
C ALA A 78 0.69 -7.82 6.75
N GLU A 79 1.87 -8.41 6.76
CA GLU A 79 2.74 -8.45 5.57
C GLU A 79 2.10 -9.32 4.49
N ILE A 80 2.12 -8.86 3.23
CA ILE A 80 1.52 -9.59 2.13
C ILE A 80 2.61 -10.22 1.26
N LEU A 81 2.87 -11.51 1.48
CA LEU A 81 3.85 -12.29 0.72
C LEU A 81 3.56 -12.24 -0.78
N ILE A 82 4.51 -11.79 -1.58
CA ILE A 82 4.41 -11.79 -3.04
C ILE A 82 5.17 -12.98 -3.61
N ASP A 83 4.52 -13.70 -4.51
CA ASP A 83 5.18 -14.66 -5.38
C ASP A 83 5.83 -13.84 -6.51
N TYR A 84 7.14 -13.66 -6.44
CA TYR A 84 7.86 -12.72 -7.28
C TYR A 84 8.02 -13.27 -8.71
N VAL A 85 7.19 -12.79 -9.62
CA VAL A 85 7.24 -13.15 -11.06
C VAL A 85 7.02 -11.90 -11.91
N GLY A 86 7.90 -10.89 -11.80
CA GLY A 86 7.95 -9.78 -12.76
C GLY A 86 8.04 -8.36 -12.19
N ASN A 87 7.65 -7.39 -13.02
CA ASN A 87 7.71 -5.96 -12.71
C ASN A 87 6.63 -5.55 -11.71
N ILE A 88 6.99 -4.62 -10.83
CA ILE A 88 6.11 -4.10 -9.77
C ILE A 88 6.02 -2.59 -9.95
N SER A 89 4.80 -2.05 -9.97
CA SER A 89 4.55 -0.63 -10.08
C SER A 89 3.63 -0.14 -8.96
N PRO A 90 3.92 1.04 -8.36
CA PRO A 90 2.99 1.66 -7.43
C PRO A 90 1.69 2.07 -8.14
N ILE A 91 0.55 1.87 -7.47
CA ILE A 91 -0.76 2.28 -7.95
C ILE A 91 -1.51 3.03 -6.85
N ILE A 92 -2.14 4.14 -7.25
CA ILE A 92 -3.06 4.91 -6.43
C ILE A 92 -4.39 5.05 -7.18
N GLY A 93 -5.50 4.75 -6.50
CA GLY A 93 -6.86 4.95 -6.99
C GLY A 93 -7.60 5.96 -6.12
N LEU A 94 -8.07 7.04 -6.74
CA LEU A 94 -8.83 8.12 -6.09
C LEU A 94 -10.27 8.12 -6.57
N LEU A 95 -11.24 8.31 -5.67
CA LEU A 95 -12.61 8.65 -6.05
C LEU A 95 -12.89 10.15 -5.83
N SER A 96 -13.16 10.54 -4.58
CA SER A 96 -13.58 11.90 -4.21
C SER A 96 -12.62 12.52 -3.18
N CYS A 97 -11.32 12.33 -3.39
CA CYS A 97 -10.27 12.91 -2.56
C CYS A 97 -9.06 13.29 -3.41
N SER A 98 -8.15 14.06 -2.81
CA SER A 98 -6.87 14.44 -3.38
C SER A 98 -5.75 13.96 -2.47
N VAL A 99 -4.63 13.53 -3.06
CA VAL A 99 -3.44 13.16 -2.31
C VAL A 99 -2.21 13.77 -2.96
N GLU A 100 -1.16 13.90 -2.16
CA GLU A 100 0.18 14.22 -2.62
C GLU A 100 1.07 12.99 -2.47
N THR A 101 1.88 12.70 -3.48
CA THR A 101 2.82 11.58 -3.43
C THR A 101 4.21 12.05 -3.01
N ASN A 102 4.95 11.16 -2.36
CA ASN A 102 6.37 11.34 -2.08
C ASN A 102 7.13 10.10 -2.52
N PHE A 103 7.95 10.25 -3.56
CA PHE A 103 8.83 9.19 -4.06
C PHE A 103 10.29 9.35 -3.60
N GLY A 104 10.57 10.27 -2.67
CA GLY A 104 11.91 10.49 -2.12
C GLY A 104 12.83 11.37 -2.97
N ASN A 105 12.27 12.22 -3.84
CA ASN A 105 13.07 13.13 -4.67
C ASN A 105 13.73 14.27 -3.86
N ASP A 106 13.19 14.60 -2.69
CA ASP A 106 13.69 15.62 -1.76
C ASP A 106 13.52 15.12 -0.32
N LEU A 107 14.53 14.43 0.20
CA LEU A 107 14.48 13.85 1.55
C LEU A 107 14.81 14.87 2.65
N ASP A 108 15.47 15.97 2.31
CA ASP A 108 15.81 17.02 3.27
C ASP A 108 14.57 17.89 3.57
N GLY A 109 13.85 18.30 2.52
CA GLY A 109 12.62 19.10 2.64
C GLY A 109 11.36 18.26 2.90
N LYS A 110 11.33 17.02 2.40
CA LYS A 110 10.17 16.12 2.49
C LYS A 110 10.59 14.68 2.81
N PRO A 111 11.07 14.40 4.04
CA PRO A 111 11.45 13.05 4.44
C PRO A 111 10.26 12.09 4.42
N PHE A 112 10.55 10.79 4.34
CA PHE A 112 9.52 9.77 4.59
C PHE A 112 9.05 9.84 6.04
N CYS A 113 7.76 9.55 6.25
CA CYS A 113 7.20 9.46 7.60
C CYS A 113 7.61 8.16 8.32
N TYR A 114 7.93 7.11 7.55
CA TYR A 114 8.49 5.86 8.06
C TYR A 114 10.01 5.90 7.98
N ASP A 115 10.67 5.39 9.03
CA ASP A 115 12.12 5.23 9.09
C ASP A 115 12.53 4.02 8.24
N ILE A 116 13.15 4.29 7.08
CA ILE A 116 13.49 3.29 6.04
C ILE A 116 14.96 2.88 6.06
#